data_AF-A0A2K8NUA6-F1
#
_entry.id   AF-A0A2K8NUA6-F1
#
_cell.length_a   1.000
_cell.length_b   1.000
_cell.length_c   1.000
_cell.angle_alpha   90.00
_cell.angle_beta   90.00
_cell.angle_gamma   90.00
#
_symmetry.space_group_name_H-M   'P 1'
#
loop_
_entity.id
_entity.type
_entity.pdbx_description
1 polymer ?
#
loop_
_entity_poly.entity_id
_entity_poly.type
_entity_poly.pdbx_seq_one_letter_code
_entity_poly.pdbx_strand_id
1 'polypeptide(L)'
;MVKLRLKRIGKKRAPFYRIVAADARVNRNGQYIELVGTFDPLKDEIKINNDLVLKWLNNGAQPTDTVRDLFSKQGIMKAYHEEKLATAKTNKENKPTKAVAAKK
;
A
#
# COMPACT_ATOMS: atom_id res chain seq x y z
N MET A 1 3.45 6.62 11.60
CA MET A 1 3.61 5.76 10.41
C MET A 1 2.63 6.19 9.34
N VAL A 2 2.97 6.02 8.06
CA VAL A 2 2.05 6.28 6.94
C VAL A 2 1.06 5.14 6.80
N LYS A 3 -0.22 5.48 6.67
CA LYS A 3 -1.31 4.54 6.42
C LYS A 3 -2.01 4.86 5.11
N LEU A 4 -2.39 3.82 4.38
CA LEU A 4 -3.32 3.93 3.26
C LEU A 4 -4.73 3.78 3.82
N ARG A 5 -5.50 4.88 3.78
CA ARG A 5 -6.80 5.00 4.46
C ARG A 5 -7.84 5.70 3.59
N LEU A 6 -9.11 5.50 3.94
CA LEU A 6 -10.24 6.15 3.27
C LEU A 6 -10.50 7.53 3.87
N LYS A 7 -10.44 8.56 3.03
CA LYS A 7 -10.93 9.91 3.32
C LYS A 7 -12.33 10.04 2.77
N ARG A 8 -13.31 10.24 3.64
CA ARG A 8 -14.71 10.44 3.23
C ARG A 8 -14.89 11.84 2.68
N ILE A 9 -15.42 11.92 1.47
CA ILE A 9 -15.97 13.11 0.85
C ILE A 9 -17.41 12.83 0.40
N GLY A 10 -18.05 13.80 -0.24
CA GLY A 10 -19.43 13.68 -0.70
C GLY A 10 -20.45 14.30 0.26
N LYS A 11 -21.72 14.02 0.00
CA LYS A 11 -22.87 14.65 0.67
C LYS A 11 -23.50 13.69 1.70
N LYS A 12 -24.42 14.21 2.50
CA LYS A 12 -25.30 13.37 3.34
C LYS A 12 -26.00 12.34 2.45
N ARG A 13 -25.98 11.06 2.85
CA ARG A 13 -26.53 9.91 2.09
C ARG A 13 -25.89 9.62 0.72
N ALA A 14 -24.83 10.33 0.34
CA ALA A 14 -24.05 10.05 -0.86
C ALA A 14 -22.54 10.02 -0.52
N PRO A 15 -22.06 8.94 0.13
CA PRO A 15 -20.66 8.83 0.51
C PRO A 15 -19.79 8.57 -0.73
N PHE A 16 -18.67 9.29 -0.83
CA PHE A 16 -17.63 9.02 -1.81
C PHE A 16 -16.29 9.00 -1.08
N TYR A 17 -15.43 8.04 -1.36
CA TYR A 17 -14.16 7.89 -0.65
C TYR A 17 -12.97 8.14 -1.56
N ARG A 18 -11.96 8.80 -1.00
CA ARG A 18 -10.62 8.90 -1.60
C ARG A 18 -9.69 7.96 -0.83
N ILE A 19 -8.94 7.15 -1.53
CA ILE A 19 -7.87 6.31 -0.96
C ILE A 19 -6.62 7.19 -0.92
N VAL A 20 -6.15 7.52 0.28
CA VAL A 20 -5.05 8.48 0.49
C VAL A 20 -3.93 7.86 1.31
N ALA A 21 -2.69 8.24 0.98
CA ALA A 21 -1.54 8.05 1.84
C ALA A 21 -1.47 9.22 2.83
N ALA A 22 -1.54 8.92 4.12
CA ALA A 22 -1.49 9.94 5.16
C ALA A 22 -0.79 9.41 6.43
N ASP A 23 -0.19 10.30 7.21
CA ASP A 23 0.33 9.95 8.52
C ASP A 23 -0.82 9.54 9.45
N ALA A 24 -0.63 8.51 10.28
CA ALA A 24 -1.64 8.06 11.24
C ALA A 24 -2.10 9.18 12.21
N ARG A 25 -1.26 10.19 12.46
CA ARG A 25 -1.53 11.29 13.40
C ARG A 25 -2.51 12.34 12.87
N VAL A 26 -2.67 12.46 11.55
CA VAL A 26 -3.59 13.47 10.98
C VAL A 26 -5.04 13.03 11.07
N ASN A 27 -5.95 13.99 11.27
CA ASN A 27 -7.40 13.78 11.26
C ASN A 27 -7.87 13.05 9.99
N ARG A 28 -8.93 12.24 10.09
CA ARG A 28 -9.47 11.42 8.98
C ARG A 28 -9.67 12.21 7.69
N ASN A 29 -10.24 13.41 7.79
CA ASN A 29 -10.55 14.27 6.66
C ASN A 29 -9.52 15.40 6.44
N GLY A 30 -8.40 15.38 7.18
CA GLY A 30 -7.38 16.42 7.16
C GLY A 30 -6.45 16.34 5.93
N GLN A 31 -5.26 16.92 6.10
CA GLN A 31 -4.20 16.89 5.10
C GLN A 31 -3.73 15.45 4.87
N TYR A 32 -3.44 15.14 3.61
CA TYR A 32 -2.84 13.87 3.19
C TYR A 32 -1.60 14.17 2.35
N ILE A 33 -0.75 13.16 2.19
CA ILE A 33 0.51 13.26 1.45
C ILE A 33 0.20 13.13 -0.05
N GLU A 34 -0.47 12.04 -0.43
CA GLU A 34 -0.76 11.73 -1.83
C GLU A 34 -2.12 11.02 -1.99
N LEU A 35 -2.80 11.31 -3.10
CA LEU A 35 -4.02 10.63 -3.50
C LEU A 35 -3.67 9.42 -4.37
N VAL A 36 -4.07 8.24 -3.93
CA VAL A 36 -3.70 6.98 -4.61
C VAL A 36 -4.87 6.41 -5.42
N GLY A 37 -6.10 6.74 -5.03
CA GLY A 37 -7.29 6.32 -5.77
C GLY A 37 -8.60 6.86 -5.20
N THR A 38 -9.70 6.39 -5.76
CA THR A 38 -11.07 6.71 -5.35
C THR A 38 -11.92 5.46 -5.29
N PHE A 39 -12.90 5.47 -4.39
CA PHE A 39 -13.87 4.40 -4.20
C PHE A 39 -15.26 4.98 -4.03
N ASP A 40 -16.18 4.57 -4.90
CA ASP A 40 -17.61 4.87 -4.80
C ASP A 40 -18.36 3.61 -4.35
N PRO A 41 -18.85 3.56 -3.10
CA PRO A 41 -19.57 2.40 -2.57
C PRO A 41 -20.98 2.26 -3.15
N LEU A 42 -21.56 3.33 -3.73
CA LEU A 42 -22.91 3.26 -4.30
C LEU A 42 -22.90 2.62 -5.69
N LYS A 43 -21.79 2.74 -6.41
CA LYS A 43 -21.59 2.16 -7.74
C LYS A 43 -20.65 0.96 -7.74
N ASP A 44 -20.06 0.64 -6.59
CA ASP A 44 -18.94 -0.31 -6.44
C ASP A 44 -17.77 -0.02 -7.41
N GLU A 45 -17.60 1.25 -7.78
CA GLU A 45 -16.56 1.69 -8.71
C GLU A 45 -15.27 2.00 -7.93
N ILE A 46 -14.18 1.36 -8.34
CA ILE A 46 -12.84 1.54 -7.77
C ILE A 46 -11.92 2.05 -8.89
N LYS A 47 -11.29 3.21 -8.66
CA LYS A 47 -10.26 3.75 -9.56
C LYS A 47 -8.98 3.92 -8.77
N ILE A 48 -7.95 3.16 -9.11
CA ILE A 48 -6.70 3.12 -8.38
C ILE A 48 -5.54 3.31 -9.37
N ASN A 49 -4.54 4.07 -8.97
CA ASN A 49 -3.26 4.11 -9.67
C ASN A 49 -2.33 3.05 -9.05
N ASN A 50 -2.08 1.98 -9.80
CA ASN A 50 -1.32 0.82 -9.32
C ASN A 50 0.13 1.19 -8.97
N ASP A 51 0.78 2.04 -9.77
CA ASP A 51 2.18 2.44 -9.57
C ASP A 51 2.35 3.17 -8.24
N LEU A 52 1.42 4.07 -7.93
CA LEU A 52 1.42 4.81 -6.67
C LEU A 52 1.17 3.89 -5.47
N VAL A 53 0.24 2.92 -5.59
CA VAL A 53 0.00 1.96 -4.52
C VAL A 53 1.27 1.14 -4.23
N LEU A 54 1.87 0.55 -5.26
CA LEU A 54 3.06 -0.29 -5.13
C LEU A 54 4.22 0.48 -4.51
N LYS A 55 4.45 1.73 -4.95
CA LYS A 55 5.44 2.62 -4.34
C LYS A 55 5.23 2.77 -2.84
N TRP A 56 4.00 3.08 -2.39
CA TRP A 56 3.71 3.28 -0.98
C TRP A 56 3.79 1.98 -0.17
N LEU A 57 3.35 0.85 -0.71
CA LEU A 57 3.48 -0.47 -0.07
C LEU A 57 4.96 -0.87 0.08
N ASN A 58 5.78 -0.61 -0.94
CA ASN A 58 7.23 -0.87 -0.89
C ASN A 58 7.94 0.02 0.13
N ASN A 59 7.49 1.27 0.29
CA ASN A 59 7.97 2.19 1.32
C ASN A 59 7.47 1.85 2.74
N GLY A 60 6.68 0.78 2.90
CA GLY A 60 6.21 0.30 4.21
C GLY A 60 4.92 0.96 4.71
N ALA A 61 4.16 1.62 3.84
CA ALA A 61 2.84 2.12 4.20
C ALA A 61 1.88 0.97 4.51
N GLN A 62 1.14 1.09 5.61
CA GLN A 62 0.22 0.04 6.05
C GLN A 62 -1.21 0.34 5.58
N PRO A 63 -1.86 -0.54 4.79
CA PRO A 63 -3.27 -0.38 4.45
C PRO A 63 -4.17 -0.69 5.65
N THR A 64 -5.27 0.07 5.77
CA THR A 64 -6.41 -0.27 6.64
C THR A 64 -7.18 -1.46 6.09
N ASP A 65 -7.96 -2.17 6.91
CA ASP A 65 -8.57 -3.45 6.53
C ASP A 65 -9.46 -3.34 5.27
N THR A 66 -10.36 -2.34 5.22
CA THR A 66 -11.17 -2.11 4.01
C THR A 66 -10.33 -1.76 2.79
N VAL A 67 -9.25 -0.99 2.94
CA VAL A 67 -8.35 -0.65 1.83
C VAL A 67 -7.57 -1.89 1.35
N ARG A 68 -7.17 -2.77 2.27
CA ARG A 68 -6.55 -4.06 1.94
C ARG A 68 -7.50 -4.95 1.14
N ASP A 69 -8.78 -4.98 1.50
CA ASP A 69 -9.79 -5.73 0.76
C ASP A 69 -9.98 -5.18 -0.65
N LEU A 70 -10.07 -3.86 -0.79
CA LEU A 70 -10.15 -3.19 -2.09
C LEU A 70 -8.92 -3.49 -2.97
N PHE A 71 -7.72 -3.45 -2.40
CA PHE A 71 -6.49 -3.79 -3.14
C PHE A 71 -6.42 -5.28 -3.49
N SER A 72 -6.95 -6.15 -2.64
CA SER A 72 -7.01 -7.59 -2.90
C SER A 72 -7.97 -7.90 -4.06
N LYS A 73 -9.14 -7.23 -4.10
CA LYS A 73 -10.09 -7.32 -5.23
C LYS A 73 -9.47 -6.89 -6.56
N GLN A 74 -8.60 -5.89 -6.54
CA GLN A 74 -7.89 -5.39 -7.73
C GLN A 74 -6.61 -6.18 -8.05
N GLY A 75 -6.26 -7.21 -7.28
CA GLY A 75 -5.06 -8.03 -7.52
C GLY A 75 -3.72 -7.40 -7.12
N ILE A 76 -3.72 -6.16 -6.62
CA ILE A 76 -2.48 -5.42 -6.27
C ILE A 76 -1.73 -6.10 -5.13
N MET A 77 -2.46 -6.63 -4.14
CA MET A 77 -1.83 -7.35 -3.01
C MET A 77 -1.13 -8.64 -3.45
N LYS A 78 -1.62 -9.29 -4.52
CA LYS A 78 -0.96 -10.49 -5.08
C LYS A 78 0.35 -10.10 -5.76
N ALA A 79 0.31 -9.07 -6.61
CA ALA A 79 1.50 -8.55 -7.27
C ALA A 79 2.58 -8.11 -6.25
N TYR A 80 2.19 -7.36 -5.22
CA TYR A 80 3.10 -6.95 -4.15
C TYR A 80 3.72 -8.15 -3.39
N HIS A 81 2.95 -9.20 -3.15
CA HIS A 81 3.45 -10.41 -2.49
C HIS A 81 4.47 -11.14 -3.37
N GLU A 82 4.18 -11.28 -4.67
CA GLU A 82 5.10 -11.90 -5.64
C GLU A 82 6.41 -11.12 -5.76
N GLU A 83 6.36 -9.78 -5.82
CA GLU A 83 7.55 -8.91 -5.81
C GLU A 83 8.40 -9.13 -4.55
N LYS A 84 7.76 -9.24 -3.38
CA LYS A 84 8.45 -9.50 -2.11
C LYS A 84 9.08 -10.90 -2.07
N LEU A 85 8.41 -11.92 -2.60
CA LEU A 85 8.97 -13.25 -2.72
C LEU A 85 10.17 -13.29 -3.65
N ALA A 86 10.12 -12.59 -4.78
CA ALA A 86 11.22 -12.50 -5.73
C ALA A 86 12.46 -11.82 -5.11
N THR A 87 12.28 -10.70 -4.42
CA THR A 87 13.37 -10.01 -3.70
C THR A 87 13.95 -10.82 -2.54
N ALA A 88 13.14 -11.64 -1.87
CA ALA A 88 13.62 -12.53 -0.82
C ALA A 88 14.49 -13.68 -1.36
N LYS A 89 14.27 -14.13 -2.61
CA LYS A 89 15.09 -15.16 -3.27
C LYS A 89 16.46 -14.61 -3.66
N THR A 90 16.53 -13.45 -4.30
CA THR A 90 17.79 -12.81 -4.70
C THR A 90 18.69 -12.44 -3.51
N ASN A 91 18.10 -12.01 -2.39
CA ASN A 91 18.89 -11.73 -1.18
C ASN A 91 19.45 -12.98 -0.48
N LYS A 92 18.91 -14.18 -0.74
CA LYS A 92 19.46 -15.44 -0.20
C LYS A 92 20.67 -15.93 -0.98
N GLU A 93 20.71 -15.71 -2.29
CA GLU A 93 21.87 -16.04 -3.13
C GLU A 93 23.05 -15.08 -2.91
N ASN A 94 22.77 -13.81 -2.59
CA ASN A 94 23.81 -12.80 -2.31
C ASN A 94 24.35 -12.77 -0.87
N LYS A 95 24.14 -13.83 -0.07
CA LYS A 95 24.79 -13.92 1.23
C LYS A 95 26.26 -14.30 0.99
N PRO A 96 27.25 -13.41 1.17
CA PRO A 96 28.64 -13.83 1.10
C PRO A 96 28.83 -14.89 2.17
N THR A 97 29.07 -16.13 1.73
CA THR A 97 29.66 -17.15 2.57
C THR A 97 30.86 -16.50 3.22
N LYS A 98 30.83 -16.35 4.55
CA LYS A 98 31.99 -15.92 5.33
C LYS A 98 33.14 -16.83 4.93
N ALA A 99 34.00 -16.36 4.03
CA ALA A 99 35.32 -16.93 3.84
C ALA A 99 36.09 -16.59 5.11
N VAL A 100 35.92 -17.44 6.11
CA VAL A 100 36.88 -17.66 7.16
C VAL A 100 38.12 -18.23 6.46
N ALA A 101 38.92 -17.36 5.84
CA ALA A 101 40.26 -17.72 5.41
C ALA A 101 41.19 -17.36 6.57
N ALA A 102 41.78 -18.41 7.12
CA ALA A 102 42.53 -18.47 8.36
C ALA A 102 43.63 -17.40 8.49
N LYS A 103 43.82 -16.99 9.76
CA LYS A 103 45.08 -16.48 10.27
C LYS A 103 46.23 -17.46 9.97
N LYS A 104 47.42 -16.87 9.85
CA LYS A 104 48.76 -17.44 10.04
C LYS A 104 49.50 -17.85 8.77
#